data_AF-A0A382WLY7-F1
#
_entry.id   AF-A0A382WLY7-F1
#
_cell.length_a   1.000
_cell.length_b   1.000
_cell.length_c   1.000
_cell.angle_alpha   90.00
_cell.angle_beta   90.00
_cell.angle_gamma   90.00
#
_symmetry.space_group_name_H-M   'P 1'
#
loop_
_entity.id
_entity.type
_entity.pdbx_description
1 polymer ?
#
loop_
_entity_poly.entity_id
_entity_poly.type
_entity_poly.pdbx_seq_one_letter_code
_entity_poly.pdbx_strand_id
1 'polypeptide(L)' 'MLINNVSLDIDYVRAQFPAFKDPLSAKWSFFENAGGSYVPINVIERLNHFMTSTKVQPYAEFDTSAIAGDNMDQA' A
#
# COMPACT_ATOMS: atom_id res chain seq x y z
N MET A 1 35.29 -10.95 8.11
CA MET A 1 34.13 -10.06 7.93
C MET A 1 33.05 -10.53 8.89
N LEU A 2 32.56 -9.66 9.78
CA LEU A 2 31.40 -9.98 10.61
C LEU A 2 30.16 -9.89 9.72
N ILE A 3 29.41 -10.98 9.62
CA ILE A 3 28.13 -11.00 8.92
C ILE A 3 27.13 -10.40 9.91
N ASN A 4 26.72 -9.15 9.69
CA ASN A 4 25.60 -8.58 10.41
C ASN A 4 24.32 -9.23 9.86
N ASN A 5 23.80 -10.23 10.56
CA ASN A 5 22.49 -10.80 10.25
C ASN A 5 21.40 -9.83 10.72
N VAL A 6 20.94 -8.97 9.82
CA VAL A 6 19.70 -8.23 10.00
C VAL A 6 18.56 -9.24 9.87
N SER A 7 17.81 -9.46 10.95
CA SER A 7 16.61 -10.29 10.93
C SER A 7 15.43 -9.47 10.41
N LEU A 8 14.65 -10.05 9.51
CA LEU A 8 13.37 -9.47 9.11
C LEU A 8 12.37 -9.61 10.26
N ASP A 9 11.80 -8.50 10.72
CA ASP A 9 10.71 -8.50 11.67
C ASP A 9 9.40 -8.86 10.95
N ILE A 10 9.04 -10.14 11.00
CA ILE A 10 7.87 -10.67 10.32
C ILE A 10 6.57 -10.16 10.96
N ASP A 11 6.56 -9.90 12.26
CA ASP A 11 5.36 -9.44 12.94
C ASP A 11 5.03 -8.00 12.54
N TYR A 12 6.07 -7.15 12.44
CA TYR A 12 5.92 -5.81 11.87
C TYR A 12 5.41 -5.86 10.42
N VAL A 13 5.99 -6.73 9.57
CA VAL A 13 5.57 -6.87 8.16
C VAL A 13 4.10 -7.29 8.06
N ARG A 14 3.69 -8.33 8.80
CA ARG A 14 2.30 -8.82 8.81
C ARG A 14 1.32 -7.75 9.31
N ALA A 15 1.72 -6.94 10.30
CA ALA A 15 0.88 -5.86 10.82
C ALA A 15 0.52 -4.80 9.75
N GLN A 16 1.31 -4.69 8.67
CA GLN A 16 1.02 -3.78 7.56
C GLN A 16 -0.12 -4.24 6.66
N PHE A 17 -0.59 -5.49 6.75
CA PHE A 17 -1.63 -6.05 5.86
C PHE A 17 -2.96 -6.21 6.60
N PRO A 18 -3.96 -5.35 6.37
CA PRO A 18 -5.24 -5.42 7.07
C PRO A 18 -6.01 -6.74 6.87
N ALA A 19 -5.72 -7.47 5.79
CA ALA A 19 -6.31 -8.79 5.53
C ALA A 19 -6.11 -9.78 6.69
N PHE A 20 -5.01 -9.69 7.45
CA PHE A 20 -4.80 -10.55 8.63
C PHE A 20 -5.66 -10.20 9.84
N LYS A 21 -6.35 -9.06 9.82
CA LYS A 21 -7.33 -8.65 10.85
C LYS A 21 -8.78 -8.88 10.41
N ASP A 22 -9.01 -9.15 9.12
CA ASP A 22 -10.34 -9.42 8.58
C ASP A 22 -10.85 -10.80 9.04
N PRO A 23 -12.08 -10.92 9.61
CA PRO A 23 -12.58 -12.17 10.16
C PRO A 23 -12.70 -13.33 9.18
N LEU A 24 -12.77 -13.08 7.87
CA LEU A 24 -12.85 -14.13 6.86
C LEU A 24 -11.47 -14.52 6.34
N SER A 25 -10.65 -13.52 6.01
CA SER A 25 -9.33 -13.71 5.40
C SER A 25 -8.32 -14.27 6.41
N ALA A 26 -8.37 -13.81 7.67
CA ALA A 26 -7.44 -14.24 8.72
C ALA A 26 -7.57 -15.73 9.10
N LYS A 27 -8.65 -16.40 8.68
CA LYS A 27 -8.85 -17.84 8.93
C LYS A 27 -7.92 -18.73 8.10
N TRP A 28 -7.32 -18.18 7.05
CA TRP A 28 -6.56 -18.95 6.07
C TRP A 28 -5.10 -18.55 6.07
N SER A 29 -4.21 -19.55 5.91
CA SER A 29 -2.84 -19.28 5.50
C SER A 29 -2.84 -19.07 3.98
N PHE A 30 -2.55 -17.85 3.55
CA PHE A 30 -2.68 -17.46 2.15
C PHE A 30 -1.44 -17.80 1.33
N PHE A 31 -1.55 -18.81 0.45
CA PHE A 31 -0.48 -19.28 -0.45
C PHE A 31 -0.77 -19.01 -1.94
N GLU A 32 -1.77 -18.17 -2.24
CA GLU A 32 -2.25 -17.88 -3.61
C GLU A 32 -1.76 -16.50 -4.14
N ASN A 33 -0.60 -16.03 -3.69
CA ASN A 33 -0.09 -14.69 -4.06
C ASN A 33 0.13 -14.51 -5.57
N ALA A 34 0.32 -15.61 -6.32
CA ALA A 34 0.42 -15.58 -7.77
C ALA A 34 -0.88 -15.14 -8.46
N GLY A 35 -2.05 -15.40 -7.85
CA GLY A 35 -3.34 -14.93 -8.32
C GLY A 35 -3.71 -13.51 -7.86
N GLY A 36 -2.97 -12.99 -6.87
CA GLY A 36 -3.17 -11.67 -6.30
C GLY A 36 -2.69 -11.62 -4.86
N SER A 37 -1.88 -10.62 -4.51
CA SER A 37 -1.37 -10.42 -3.16
C SER A 37 -2.32 -9.57 -2.31
N TYR A 38 -2.26 -9.73 -0.99
CA TYR A 38 -2.89 -8.76 -0.09
C TYR A 38 -2.23 -7.39 -0.22
N VAL A 39 -3.02 -6.33 0.00
CA VAL A 39 -2.57 -4.95 -0.14
C VAL A 39 -2.19 -4.38 1.23
N PRO A 40 -0.99 -3.80 1.39
CA PRO A 40 -0.60 -3.17 2.64
C PRO A 40 -1.36 -1.85 2.88
N ILE A 41 -1.48 -1.45 4.14
CA ILE A 41 -2.30 -0.32 4.58
C ILE A 41 -1.91 1.00 3.92
N ASN A 42 -0.62 1.25 3.73
CA ASN A 42 -0.11 2.47 3.08
C ASN A 42 -0.60 2.60 1.63
N VAL A 43 -0.70 1.50 0.88
CA VAL A 43 -1.22 1.49 -0.49
C VAL A 43 -2.74 1.73 -0.48
N ILE A 44 -3.46 1.09 0.45
CA ILE A 44 -4.91 1.30 0.62
C ILE A 44 -5.21 2.77 0.93
N GLU A 45 -4.48 3.36 1.88
CA GLU A 45 -4.65 4.76 2.28
C GLU A 45 -4.37 5.72 1.12
N ARG A 46 -3.25 5.53 0.40
CA ARG A 46 -2.91 6.37 -0.76
C ARG A 46 -3.93 6.24 -1.88
N LEU A 47 -4.40 5.03 -2.16
CA LEU A 47 -5.45 4.80 -3.15
C LEU A 47 -6.76 5.46 -2.74
N ASN A 48 -7.17 5.33 -1.48
CA ASN A 48 -8.39 5.98 -0.98
C ASN A 48 -8.29 7.50 -1.06
N HIS A 49 -7.14 8.09 -0.68
CA HIS A 49 -6.92 9.53 -0.81
C HIS A 49 -7.02 9.97 -2.27
N PHE A 50 -6.32 9.27 -3.19
CA PHE A 50 -6.42 9.55 -4.62
C PHE A 50 -7.87 9.52 -5.10
N MET A 51 -8.59 8.43 -4.83
CA MET A 51 -9.94 8.19 -5.32
C MET A 51 -10.96 9.20 -4.80
N THR A 52 -10.76 9.73 -3.60
CA THR A 52 -11.71 10.65 -2.94
C THR A 52 -11.34 12.13 -3.06
N SER A 53 -10.05 12.46 -3.20
CA SER A 53 -9.54 13.83 -3.08
C SER A 53 -8.91 14.37 -4.37
N THR A 54 -8.18 13.55 -5.11
CA THR A 54 -7.31 14.03 -6.22
C THR A 54 -7.49 13.26 -7.51
N LYS A 55 -8.61 12.54 -7.69
CA LYS A 55 -8.91 11.78 -8.90
C LYS A 55 -9.31 12.70 -10.05
N VAL A 56 -8.33 13.29 -10.70
CA VAL A 56 -8.48 14.17 -11.86
C VAL A 56 -7.34 13.94 -12.85
N GLN A 57 -7.48 14.47 -14.08
CA GLN A 57 -6.35 14.56 -15.00
C GLN A 57 -5.24 15.39 -14.34
N PRO A 58 -4.00 14.89 -14.23
CA PRO A 58 -2.88 15.62 -13.61
C PRO A 58 -2.35 16.79 -14.45
N TYR A 59 -1.62 17.71 -13.80
CA TYR A 59 -0.84 18.80 -14.41
C TYR A 59 -1.62 19.96 -15.07
N ALA A 60 -2.86 20.23 -14.64
CA ALA A 60 -3.59 21.46 -14.94
C ALA A 60 -3.42 22.51 -13.84
N GLU A 61 -3.91 23.73 -14.07
CA GLU A 61 -3.66 24.89 -13.21
C GLU A 61 -4.43 24.89 -11.87
N PHE A 62 -5.40 23.98 -11.68
CA PHE A 62 -6.20 23.94 -10.45
C PHE A 62 -5.63 22.96 -9.41
N ASP A 63 -5.82 23.28 -8.13
CA ASP A 63 -5.14 22.66 -7.00
C ASP A 63 -5.11 21.14 -7.01
N THR A 64 -6.26 20.47 -7.20
CA THR A 64 -6.31 19.00 -7.16
C THR A 64 -5.61 18.34 -8.35
N SER A 65 -5.47 19.04 -9.48
CA SER A 65 -4.72 18.56 -10.65
C SER A 65 -3.21 18.74 -10.48
N ALA A 66 -2.78 19.86 -9.91
CA ALA A 66 -1.38 20.07 -9.54
C ALA A 66 -0.92 19.01 -8.52
N ILE A 67 -1.69 18.79 -7.45
CA ILE A 67 -1.41 17.76 -6.43
C ILE A 67 -1.38 16.35 -7.05
N ALA A 68 -2.29 16.05 -7.99
CA ALA A 68 -2.26 14.77 -8.69
C ALA A 68 -0.98 14.58 -9.52
N GLY A 69 -0.47 15.65 -10.14
CA GLY A 69 0.80 15.65 -10.86
C GLY A 69 1.99 15.39 -9.94
N ASP A 70 2.10 16.15 -8.85
CA ASP A 70 3.17 15.99 -7.85
C ASP A 70 3.18 14.57 -7.24
N ASN A 71 2.01 13.96 -7.07
CA ASN A 71 1.88 12.58 -6.60
C ASN A 71 2.35 11.54 -7.63
N MET A 72 2.19 11.82 -8.93
CA MET A 72 2.71 10.94 -9.98
C MET A 72 4.23 11.01 -10.07
N ASP A 73 4.82 12.18 -9.84
CA ASP A 73 6.27 12.38 -9.92
C ASP A 73 7.02 11.75 -8.72
N GLN A 74 6.32 11.44 -7.64
CA GLN A 74 6.84 10.72 -6.47
C GLN A 74 6.89 9.19 -6.65
N ALA A 75 6.43 8.66 -7.78
CA ALA A 75 6.36 7.21 -8.05
C ALA A 75 7.73 6.58 -8.35
#